data_AF-A0A2V9QIQ3-F1
#
_entry.id   AF-A0A2V9QIQ3-F1
#
_cell.length_a   1.000
_cell.length_b   1.000
_cell.length_c   1.000
_cell.angle_alpha   90.00
_cell.angle_beta   90.00
_cell.angle_gamma   90.00
#
_symmetry.space_group_name_H-M   'P 1'
#
loop_
_entity.id
_entity.type
_entity.pdbx_description
1 polymer ?
#
loop_
_entity_poly.entity_id
_entity_poly.type
_entity_poly.pdbx_seq_one_letter_code
_entity_poly.pdbx_strand_id
1 'polypeptide(L)'
;MIFLSMRMWWKIGLLLLVPCYLPMAWSQESALKGELRREGERVSDACGSFSFKSIPSCGYTLFTDHPLHIAAGSMPPQNGFGLGGAFVWSKNTENWRMSWDADAVGAFSDAWRAGAYMKMVHTPHPVKIQATHPYTVFNLYAQSISLNKLNFFGLGNNTSLAGKSVFGMGETIVGASAIKPVFEVKAIRWLNLSLLGEANGRFVNIRGNHGQSVPSIETLYTNATAPGLTSQPGFAQLGEGIRIKPAIGNLQLNYIGKFQQFFAPSNSQNSFLRWTVDLDHTYSLYSRSQSRGSETLGPDSCAQGDDKCPEIPHTRNLDGSVGVRLLLSQSLTSGTSVVPFYFQQTLGGQDINSALSLGSYQDYRFRAPNLLLLQEAFEHSIWGPFGLKFMADQGRVSLTRDDLGFSHLKHSFAGGLTLRAGGFPMVSMMFAWGGSEGHHNIFNMNTSLLGGSARPLLD
;
A
#
# COMPACT_ATOMS: atom_id res chain seq x y z
N MET A 1 -40.89 22.86 -38.37
CA MET A 1 -40.51 23.90 -37.37
C MET A 1 -39.56 23.22 -36.39
N ILE A 2 -38.33 22.95 -36.85
CA ILE A 2 -37.09 23.75 -36.65
C ILE A 2 -36.58 23.53 -35.21
N PHE A 3 -35.68 22.55 -34.94
CA PHE A 3 -34.21 22.59 -35.08
C PHE A 3 -33.53 23.81 -34.43
N LEU A 4 -32.67 23.58 -33.41
CA LEU A 4 -31.34 24.16 -33.11
C LEU A 4 -31.07 24.00 -31.59
N SER A 5 -30.02 23.33 -31.10
CA SER A 5 -28.57 23.53 -31.24
C SER A 5 -27.96 24.44 -30.16
N MET A 6 -27.07 23.83 -29.37
CA MET A 6 -25.82 24.35 -28.79
C MET A 6 -25.55 25.86 -28.92
N ARG A 7 -25.57 26.57 -27.78
CA ARG A 7 -24.68 27.72 -27.46
C ARG A 7 -24.99 28.21 -26.04
N MET A 8 -24.20 27.80 -25.04
CA MET A 8 -24.04 28.60 -23.82
C MET A 8 -22.75 28.25 -23.07
N TRP A 9 -21.64 28.38 -23.78
CA TRP A 9 -20.36 28.73 -23.18
C TRP A 9 -20.06 30.18 -23.55
N TRP A 10 -19.26 30.83 -22.69
CA TRP A 10 -18.67 32.17 -22.80
C TRP A 10 -19.41 33.33 -22.13
N LYS A 11 -18.69 33.94 -21.17
CA LYS A 11 -18.74 35.33 -20.67
C LYS A 11 -19.48 35.59 -19.36
N ILE A 12 -18.80 35.34 -18.24
CA ILE A 12 -18.88 36.21 -17.05
C ILE A 12 -17.46 36.34 -16.47
N GLY A 13 -17.00 37.59 -16.28
CA GLY A 13 -15.90 37.89 -15.35
C GLY A 13 -14.64 38.52 -15.94
N LEU A 14 -14.75 39.64 -16.66
CA LEU A 14 -13.61 40.54 -16.91
C LEU A 14 -14.08 41.99 -16.66
N LEU A 15 -13.73 42.57 -15.51
CA LEU A 15 -13.31 43.98 -15.34
C LEU A 15 -13.15 44.29 -13.85
N LEU A 16 -11.90 44.46 -13.41
CA LEU A 16 -11.41 45.53 -12.53
C LEU A 16 -9.92 45.27 -12.22
N LEU A 17 -9.04 45.75 -13.09
CA LEU A 17 -7.60 45.89 -12.85
C LEU A 17 -7.12 47.18 -13.52
N VAL A 18 -6.81 48.20 -12.73
CA VAL A 18 -5.88 49.29 -13.06
C VAL A 18 -4.94 49.45 -11.86
N PRO A 19 -3.63 49.62 -12.07
CA PRO A 19 -2.60 49.22 -11.11
C PRO A 19 -2.19 50.37 -10.17
N CYS A 20 -1.97 50.05 -8.91
CA CYS A 20 -1.19 50.91 -8.01
C CYS A 20 0.26 50.46 -8.09
N TYR A 21 1.10 51.27 -8.74
CA TYR A 21 2.55 51.10 -8.77
C TYR A 21 3.12 51.34 -7.37
N LEU A 22 3.60 50.27 -6.74
CA LEU A 22 4.58 50.32 -5.65
C LEU A 22 5.78 49.51 -6.10
N PRO A 23 7.01 50.05 -6.05
CA PRO A 23 8.20 49.30 -6.42
C PRO A 23 8.50 48.31 -5.29
N MET A 24 7.90 47.12 -5.36
CA MET A 24 8.34 46.00 -4.53
C MET A 24 9.63 45.45 -5.13
N ALA A 25 10.71 45.92 -4.52
CA ALA A 25 12.02 45.35 -4.64
C ALA A 25 11.97 43.87 -4.18
N TRP A 26 12.60 42.99 -4.98
CA TRP A 26 13.09 41.64 -4.71
C TRP A 26 12.08 40.50 -4.97
N SER A 27 12.17 39.93 -6.17
CA SER A 27 11.64 38.61 -6.50
C SER A 27 12.44 37.52 -5.76
N GLN A 28 12.07 37.22 -4.51
CA GLN A 28 12.49 35.96 -3.89
C GLN A 28 11.74 34.82 -4.59
N GLU A 29 12.49 33.96 -5.28
CA GLU A 29 11.97 32.72 -5.84
C GLU A 29 11.35 31.88 -4.71
N SER A 30 10.11 31.41 -4.87
CA SER A 30 9.50 30.53 -3.87
C SER A 30 10.26 29.19 -3.82
N ALA A 31 10.36 28.58 -2.64
CA ALA A 31 11.13 27.34 -2.46
C ALA A 31 10.70 26.22 -3.42
N LEU A 32 9.40 26.12 -3.73
CA LEU A 32 8.87 25.15 -4.70
C LEU A 32 9.30 25.47 -6.14
N LYS A 33 9.29 26.76 -6.53
CA LYS A 33 9.72 27.19 -7.86
C LYS A 33 11.21 26.92 -8.07
N GLY A 34 12.03 27.14 -7.04
CA GLY A 34 13.44 26.77 -7.05
C GLY A 34 13.67 25.26 -7.22
N GLU A 35 12.86 24.42 -6.56
CA GLU A 35 12.99 22.96 -6.70
C GLU A 35 12.59 22.47 -8.09
N LEU A 36 11.48 22.96 -8.66
CA LEU A 36 11.06 22.62 -10.03
C LEU A 36 12.10 23.04 -11.07
N ARG A 37 12.78 24.18 -10.86
CA ARG A 37 13.87 24.60 -11.74
C ARG A 37 15.07 23.64 -11.63
N ARG A 38 15.47 23.29 -10.40
CA ARG A 38 16.57 22.33 -10.15
C ARG A 38 16.25 20.94 -10.71
N GLU A 39 15.01 20.48 -10.62
CA GLU A 39 14.54 19.25 -11.29
C GLU A 39 14.72 19.35 -12.81
N GLY A 40 14.25 20.44 -13.42
CA GLY A 40 14.41 20.65 -14.86
C GLY A 40 15.88 20.64 -15.32
N GLU A 41 16.78 21.23 -14.52
CA GLU A 41 18.23 21.17 -14.74
C GLU A 41 18.76 19.74 -14.62
N ARG A 42 18.37 18.98 -13.58
CA ARG A 42 18.77 17.57 -13.38
C ARG A 42 18.28 16.65 -14.49
N VAL A 43 17.02 16.79 -14.93
CA VAL A 43 16.45 16.02 -16.05
C VAL A 43 17.14 16.38 -17.35
N SER A 44 17.37 17.67 -17.61
CA SER A 44 18.11 18.13 -18.80
C SER A 44 19.53 17.57 -18.83
N ASP A 45 20.23 17.56 -17.69
CA ASP A 45 21.58 17.02 -17.59
C ASP A 45 21.61 15.49 -17.77
N ALA A 46 20.64 14.77 -17.21
CA ALA A 46 20.56 13.31 -17.28
C ALA A 46 20.11 12.80 -18.66
N CYS A 47 19.23 13.53 -19.35
CA CYS A 47 18.61 13.13 -20.62
C CYS A 47 19.11 13.91 -21.85
N GLY A 48 19.90 14.98 -21.67
CA GLY A 48 20.32 15.89 -22.74
C GLY A 48 21.39 15.35 -23.70
N SER A 49 22.11 14.29 -23.31
CA SER A 49 22.97 13.53 -24.22
C SER A 49 22.28 12.22 -24.58
N PHE A 50 21.66 12.12 -25.75
CA PHE A 50 21.08 10.86 -26.24
C PHE A 50 22.20 9.89 -26.64
N SER A 51 22.70 9.12 -25.67
CA SER A 51 23.67 8.05 -25.83
C SER A 51 23.11 6.77 -25.21
N PHE A 52 23.42 5.60 -25.77
CA PHE A 52 22.93 4.32 -25.22
C PHE A 52 23.34 4.10 -23.75
N LYS A 53 24.39 4.79 -23.28
CA LYS A 53 24.87 4.75 -21.88
C LYS A 53 24.08 5.65 -20.92
N SER A 54 23.37 6.67 -21.40
CA SER A 54 22.59 7.61 -20.57
C SER A 54 21.11 7.23 -20.45
N ILE A 55 20.65 6.21 -21.17
CA ILE A 55 19.26 5.69 -21.06
C ILE A 55 18.96 5.20 -19.63
N PRO A 56 19.84 4.44 -18.95
CA PRO A 56 19.57 4.02 -17.56
C PRO A 56 19.54 5.20 -16.58
N SER A 57 20.41 6.21 -16.75
CA SER A 57 20.43 7.39 -15.89
C SER A 57 19.23 8.31 -16.12
N CYS A 58 18.83 8.52 -17.38
CA CYS A 58 17.63 9.28 -17.72
C CYS A 58 16.36 8.59 -17.22
N GLY A 59 16.26 7.27 -17.39
CA GLY A 59 15.17 6.47 -16.82
C GLY A 59 15.12 6.61 -15.30
N TYR A 60 16.24 6.42 -14.61
CA TYR A 60 16.32 6.60 -13.17
C TYR A 60 15.85 7.99 -12.72
N THR A 61 16.37 9.06 -13.31
CA THR A 61 15.96 10.44 -12.99
C THR A 61 14.47 10.66 -13.25
N LEU A 62 13.90 10.20 -14.37
CA LEU A 62 12.46 10.34 -14.64
C LEU A 62 11.55 9.63 -13.62
N PHE A 63 12.08 8.59 -12.96
CA PHE A 63 11.36 7.74 -12.02
C PHE A 63 11.64 8.09 -10.55
N THR A 64 12.71 8.83 -10.25
CA THR A 64 13.12 9.09 -8.85
C THR A 64 13.46 10.55 -8.56
N ASP A 65 13.44 11.45 -9.54
CA ASP A 65 13.70 12.87 -9.31
C ASP A 65 12.48 13.55 -8.67
N HIS A 66 12.68 14.76 -8.17
CA HIS A 66 11.72 15.50 -7.37
C HIS A 66 11.70 16.96 -7.80
N PRO A 67 10.55 17.67 -7.70
CA PRO A 67 9.31 17.18 -7.10
C PRO A 67 8.41 16.33 -8.00
N LEU A 68 8.58 16.30 -9.32
CA LEU A 68 7.73 15.50 -10.21
C LEU A 68 8.48 14.27 -10.77
N HIS A 69 7.81 13.12 -10.79
CA HIS A 69 8.34 11.91 -11.40
C HIS A 69 7.25 10.99 -11.92
N ILE A 70 7.64 10.00 -12.73
CA ILE A 70 6.73 8.99 -13.24
C ILE A 70 6.42 8.01 -12.12
N ALA A 71 5.13 7.79 -11.84
CA ALA A 71 4.64 6.75 -10.96
C ALA A 71 4.32 5.48 -11.74
N ALA A 72 4.76 4.32 -11.26
CA ALA A 72 4.41 3.02 -11.82
C ALA A 72 4.35 1.95 -10.71
N GLY A 73 3.47 0.97 -10.89
CA GLY A 73 3.31 -0.11 -9.93
C GLY A 73 2.28 -1.11 -10.38
N SER A 74 2.23 -2.28 -9.74
CA SER A 74 1.11 -3.21 -9.97
C SER A 74 -0.17 -2.61 -9.40
N MET A 75 -1.24 -2.59 -10.19
CA MET A 75 -2.57 -2.45 -9.62
C MET A 75 -2.93 -3.76 -8.88
N PRO A 76 -3.92 -3.73 -7.96
CA PRO A 76 -4.45 -4.96 -7.37
C PRO A 76 -4.66 -6.04 -8.45
N PRO A 77 -4.35 -7.31 -8.14
CA PRO A 77 -4.20 -8.37 -9.13
C PRO A 77 -5.38 -8.42 -10.09
N GLN A 78 -5.10 -8.78 -11.35
CA GLN A 78 -6.02 -8.78 -12.50
C GLN A 78 -6.29 -7.41 -13.15
N ASN A 79 -5.72 -6.32 -12.61
CA ASN A 79 -5.85 -4.97 -13.16
C ASN A 79 -4.54 -4.44 -13.79
N GLY A 80 -3.52 -5.31 -13.95
CA GLY A 80 -2.29 -5.00 -14.67
C GLY A 80 -1.36 -4.02 -13.95
N PHE A 81 -0.55 -3.30 -14.73
CA PHE A 81 0.41 -2.31 -14.24
C PHE A 81 -0.14 -0.89 -14.49
N GLY A 82 -0.12 -0.08 -13.43
CA GLY A 82 -0.44 1.34 -13.50
C GLY A 82 0.79 2.16 -13.90
N LEU A 83 0.58 3.19 -14.70
CA LEU A 83 1.54 4.22 -15.08
C LEU A 83 0.91 5.60 -14.90
N GLY A 84 1.69 6.59 -14.46
CA GLY A 84 1.22 7.95 -14.30
C GLY A 84 2.26 8.87 -13.68
N GLY A 85 1.82 9.83 -12.87
CA GLY A 85 2.68 10.85 -12.27
C GLY A 85 2.61 10.87 -10.76
N ALA A 86 3.73 11.22 -10.13
CA ALA A 86 3.85 11.51 -8.71
C ALA A 86 4.42 12.92 -8.52
N PHE A 87 4.07 13.51 -7.38
CA PHE A 87 4.54 14.78 -6.88
C PHE A 87 4.96 14.61 -5.43
N VAL A 88 6.19 14.98 -5.09
CA VAL A 88 6.70 14.92 -3.72
C VAL A 88 7.31 16.26 -3.33
N TRP A 89 6.95 16.75 -2.15
CA TRP A 89 7.49 17.98 -1.61
C TRP A 89 7.71 17.87 -0.10
N SER A 90 8.86 18.32 0.39
CA SER A 90 9.16 18.34 1.83
C SER A 90 9.38 19.75 2.35
N LYS A 91 8.95 19.98 3.59
CA LYS A 91 9.20 21.21 4.33
C LYS A 91 9.51 20.89 5.78
N ASN A 92 10.66 21.39 6.24
CA ASN A 92 11.12 21.20 7.59
C ASN A 92 11.02 22.50 8.38
N THR A 93 10.58 22.39 9.63
CA THR A 93 10.65 23.46 10.63
C THR A 93 11.60 23.02 11.76
N GLU A 94 11.74 23.84 12.79
CA GLU A 94 12.59 23.52 13.94
C GLU A 94 12.20 22.20 14.61
N ASN A 95 10.90 21.95 14.78
CA ASN A 95 10.36 20.82 15.53
C ASN A 95 9.57 19.81 14.68
N TRP A 96 9.38 20.06 13.38
CA TRP A 96 8.58 19.21 12.51
C TRP A 96 9.27 18.94 11.19
N ARG A 97 9.17 17.68 10.73
CA ARG A 97 9.51 17.28 9.38
C ARG A 97 8.23 16.91 8.66
N MET A 98 7.90 17.63 7.60
CA MET A 98 6.68 17.40 6.82
C MET A 98 7.04 16.98 5.41
N SER A 99 6.41 15.91 4.92
CA SER A 99 6.48 15.49 3.52
C SER A 99 5.08 15.35 2.96
N TRP A 100 4.89 15.88 1.78
CA TRP A 100 3.69 15.83 0.98
C TRP A 100 3.97 14.98 -0.24
N ASP A 101 3.00 14.16 -0.60
CA ASP A 101 3.09 13.18 -1.67
C ASP A 101 1.73 13.14 -2.35
N ALA A 102 1.68 13.23 -3.66
CA ALA A 102 0.46 13.12 -4.44
C ALA A 102 0.74 12.34 -5.70
N ASP A 103 -0.06 11.33 -6.01
CA ASP A 103 0.18 10.47 -7.15
C ASP A 103 -1.11 10.10 -7.87
N ALA A 104 -1.02 9.85 -9.17
CA ALA A 104 -2.11 9.36 -9.99
C ALA A 104 -1.58 8.40 -11.04
N VAL A 105 -2.13 7.18 -11.09
CA VAL A 105 -1.76 6.12 -12.02
C VAL A 105 -2.99 5.52 -12.70
N GLY A 106 -2.86 5.17 -13.98
CA GLY A 106 -3.85 4.44 -14.76
C GLY A 106 -3.24 3.21 -15.41
N ALA A 107 -4.03 2.14 -15.54
CA ALA A 107 -3.63 0.89 -16.18
C ALA A 107 -4.43 0.66 -17.47
N PHE A 108 -3.91 -0.17 -18.36
CA PHE A 108 -4.59 -0.56 -19.61
C PHE A 108 -5.90 -1.33 -19.41
N SER A 109 -6.16 -1.80 -18.18
CA SER A 109 -7.45 -2.42 -17.83
C SER A 109 -8.51 -1.38 -17.44
N ASP A 110 -8.28 -0.09 -17.71
CA ASP A 110 -9.06 1.07 -17.26
C ASP A 110 -9.14 1.23 -15.73
N ALA A 111 -8.31 0.50 -14.98
CA ALA A 111 -8.18 0.67 -13.55
C ALA A 111 -7.31 1.89 -13.26
N TRP A 112 -7.63 2.64 -12.21
CA TRP A 112 -6.86 3.83 -11.85
C TRP A 112 -6.82 4.02 -10.34
N ARG A 113 -5.81 4.76 -9.89
CA ARG A 113 -5.67 5.20 -8.50
C ARG A 113 -5.17 6.63 -8.49
N ALA A 114 -5.69 7.44 -7.57
CA ALA A 114 -5.15 8.76 -7.27
C ALA A 114 -5.14 8.97 -5.76
N GLY A 115 -4.09 9.59 -5.24
CA GLY A 115 -3.94 9.83 -3.81
C GLY A 115 -3.17 11.11 -3.50
N ALA A 116 -3.44 11.66 -2.32
CA ALA A 116 -2.69 12.74 -1.72
C ALA A 116 -2.44 12.38 -0.26
N TYR A 117 -1.22 12.59 0.20
CA TYR A 117 -0.71 12.11 1.46
C TYR A 117 0.18 13.18 2.09
N MET A 118 0.07 13.34 3.41
CA MET A 118 0.98 14.14 4.20
C MET A 118 1.51 13.30 5.36
N LYS A 119 2.82 13.25 5.52
CA LYS A 119 3.48 12.69 6.71
C LYS A 119 4.10 13.82 7.52
N MET A 120 3.85 13.83 8.82
CA MET A 120 4.40 14.77 9.78
C MET A 120 5.15 13.99 10.85
N VAL A 121 6.44 14.27 11.02
CA VAL A 121 7.29 13.68 12.05
C VAL A 121 7.65 14.75 13.07
N HIS A 122 7.28 14.54 14.32
CA HIS A 122 7.57 15.48 15.40
C HIS A 122 8.99 15.24 15.95
N THR A 123 9.89 16.20 15.75
CA THR A 123 11.32 16.15 16.14
C THR A 123 11.67 17.25 17.15
N PRO A 124 11.31 17.11 18.44
CA PRO A 124 11.40 18.20 19.43
C PRO A 124 12.82 18.59 19.89
N HIS A 125 13.89 17.98 19.34
CA HIS A 125 15.27 18.28 19.73
C HIS A 125 16.14 18.61 18.50
N PRO A 126 16.86 19.74 18.49
CA PRO A 126 17.81 20.08 17.42
C PRO A 126 19.06 19.19 17.50
N VAL A 127 19.13 18.18 16.62
CA VAL A 127 20.29 17.51 15.98
C VAL A 127 21.43 16.92 16.86
N LYS A 128 21.49 17.13 18.18
CA LYS A 128 22.69 16.76 18.97
C LYS A 128 22.74 15.35 19.59
N ILE A 129 21.79 14.45 19.33
CA ILE A 129 21.81 13.10 19.92
C ILE A 129 21.83 12.04 18.81
N GLN A 130 22.97 11.35 18.66
CA GLN A 130 23.20 10.22 17.73
C GLN A 130 22.44 8.92 18.10
N ALA A 131 21.56 8.95 19.10
CA ALA A 131 20.69 7.82 19.38
C ALA A 131 19.50 7.86 18.42
N THR A 132 19.19 6.75 17.75
CA THR A 132 17.96 6.52 16.98
C THR A 132 16.74 6.77 17.86
N HIS A 133 16.32 8.03 17.96
CA HIS A 133 15.17 8.42 18.77
C HIS A 133 13.91 8.14 17.98
N PRO A 134 12.97 7.33 18.49
CA PRO A 134 11.73 7.08 17.79
C PRO A 134 10.85 8.34 17.90
N TYR A 135 10.40 8.87 16.77
CA TYR A 135 9.58 10.08 16.72
C TYR A 135 8.10 9.75 16.55
N THR A 136 7.24 10.63 17.06
CA THR A 136 5.80 10.54 16.77
C THR A 136 5.58 10.87 15.30
N VAL A 137 4.86 10.00 14.59
CA VAL A 137 4.53 10.16 13.18
C VAL A 137 3.03 10.28 13.03
N PHE A 138 2.58 11.29 12.29
CA PHE A 138 1.21 11.45 11.86
C PHE A 138 1.15 11.32 10.35
N ASN A 139 0.15 10.61 9.83
CA ASN A 139 -0.12 10.57 8.40
C ASN A 139 -1.54 11.08 8.18
N LEU A 140 -1.74 11.99 7.24
CA LEU A 140 -3.04 12.35 6.67
C LEU A 140 -3.06 11.84 5.24
N TYR A 141 -4.20 11.31 4.79
CA TYR A 141 -4.31 10.77 3.45
C TYR A 141 -5.73 10.86 2.90
N ALA A 142 -5.81 11.04 1.60
CA ALA A 142 -7.00 10.87 0.80
C ALA A 142 -6.63 10.08 -0.44
N GLN A 143 -7.24 8.92 -0.65
CA GLN A 143 -6.96 8.04 -1.78
C GLN A 143 -8.28 7.58 -2.40
N SER A 144 -8.34 7.57 -3.73
CA SER A 144 -9.41 6.93 -4.49
C SER A 144 -8.82 5.93 -5.47
N ILE A 145 -9.45 4.77 -5.59
CA ILE A 145 -9.07 3.71 -6.51
C ILE A 145 -10.31 3.14 -7.20
N SER A 146 -10.17 2.81 -8.48
CA SER A 146 -11.18 2.07 -9.24
C SER A 146 -10.53 0.85 -9.89
N LEU A 147 -11.06 -0.32 -9.52
CA LEU A 147 -10.68 -1.63 -10.02
C LEU A 147 -11.83 -2.17 -10.87
N ASN A 148 -11.51 -2.67 -12.06
CA ASN A 148 -12.53 -3.17 -12.98
C ASN A 148 -12.71 -4.67 -12.88
N LYS A 149 -11.73 -5.38 -12.32
CA LYS A 149 -11.75 -6.83 -12.23
C LYS A 149 -11.27 -7.31 -10.86
N LEU A 150 -12.17 -7.97 -10.15
CA LEU A 150 -11.93 -8.70 -8.92
C LEU A 150 -12.71 -10.01 -8.98
N ASN A 151 -12.02 -11.13 -8.78
CA ASN A 151 -12.70 -12.43 -8.69
C ASN A 151 -13.44 -12.59 -7.35
N PHE A 152 -14.55 -13.31 -7.39
CA PHE A 152 -15.29 -13.76 -6.22
C PHE A 152 -15.79 -15.19 -6.43
N PHE A 153 -15.56 -16.06 -5.45
CA PHE A 153 -15.87 -17.50 -5.53
C PHE A 153 -16.93 -17.94 -4.50
N GLY A 154 -17.54 -16.99 -3.79
CA GLY A 154 -18.34 -17.24 -2.59
C GLY A 154 -17.54 -17.07 -1.31
N LEU A 155 -18.19 -17.37 -0.18
CA LEU A 155 -17.59 -17.20 1.15
C LEU A 155 -17.17 -18.54 1.77
N GLY A 156 -16.11 -18.50 2.58
CA GLY A 156 -15.58 -19.64 3.34
C GLY A 156 -14.38 -20.34 2.70
N ASN A 157 -13.86 -21.35 3.42
CA ASN A 157 -12.61 -22.04 3.08
C ASN A 157 -12.72 -23.11 1.97
N ASN A 158 -13.95 -23.52 1.64
CA ASN A 158 -14.23 -24.66 0.77
C ASN A 158 -15.07 -24.26 -0.45
N THR A 159 -14.93 -23.02 -0.91
CA THR A 159 -15.58 -22.51 -2.12
C THR A 159 -15.09 -23.25 -3.37
N SER A 160 -15.94 -23.37 -4.38
CA SER A 160 -15.64 -24.08 -5.64
C SER A 160 -15.19 -23.13 -6.74
N LEU A 161 -14.33 -23.60 -7.65
CA LEU A 161 -13.97 -22.88 -8.87
C LEU A 161 -15.19 -22.64 -9.79
N ALA A 162 -16.21 -23.49 -9.72
CA ALA A 162 -17.46 -23.28 -10.45
C ALA A 162 -18.25 -22.04 -9.95
N GLY A 163 -17.97 -21.58 -8.73
CA GLY A 163 -18.53 -20.34 -8.18
C GLY A 163 -17.83 -19.07 -8.68
N LYS A 164 -16.86 -19.18 -9.59
CA LYS A 164 -16.12 -18.02 -10.07
C LYS A 164 -17.04 -17.00 -10.76
N SER A 165 -17.08 -15.81 -10.17
CA SER A 165 -17.70 -14.61 -10.71
C SER A 165 -16.71 -13.45 -10.69
N VAL A 166 -17.07 -12.35 -11.35
CA VAL A 166 -16.28 -11.12 -11.39
C VAL A 166 -17.10 -9.91 -10.97
N PHE A 167 -16.44 -8.93 -10.35
CA PHE A 167 -17.02 -7.62 -10.06
C PHE A 167 -15.98 -6.51 -10.21
N GLY A 168 -16.45 -5.27 -10.36
CA GLY A 168 -15.65 -4.05 -10.24
C GLY A 168 -15.87 -3.39 -8.87
N MET A 169 -14.85 -2.71 -8.35
CA MET A 169 -14.89 -2.02 -7.07
C MET A 169 -14.27 -0.64 -7.20
N GLY A 170 -14.93 0.38 -6.68
CA GLY A 170 -14.32 1.67 -6.38
C GLY A 170 -14.23 1.84 -4.87
N GLU A 171 -13.14 2.41 -4.38
CA GLU A 171 -13.01 2.80 -2.97
C GLU A 171 -12.36 4.17 -2.85
N THR A 172 -12.94 5.01 -2.00
CA THR A 172 -12.33 6.26 -1.55
C THR A 172 -12.14 6.20 -0.04
N ILE A 173 -10.90 6.46 0.40
CA ILE A 173 -10.50 6.52 1.81
C ILE A 173 -9.99 7.93 2.09
N VAL A 174 -10.55 8.59 3.11
CA VAL A 174 -10.05 9.86 3.63
C VAL A 174 -9.83 9.69 5.13
N GLY A 175 -8.62 9.95 5.61
CA GLY A 175 -8.34 9.67 7.01
C GLY A 175 -6.99 10.15 7.52
N ALA A 176 -6.73 9.74 8.75
CA ALA A 176 -5.52 10.06 9.49
C ALA A 176 -5.05 8.86 10.29
N SER A 177 -3.75 8.78 10.55
CA SER A 177 -3.15 7.83 11.48
C SER A 177 -2.05 8.48 12.31
N ALA A 178 -1.80 7.91 13.48
CA ALA A 178 -0.74 8.32 14.38
C ALA A 178 0.01 7.10 14.90
N ILE A 179 1.34 7.24 14.99
CA ILE A 179 2.24 6.30 15.65
C ILE A 179 2.95 7.09 16.75
N LYS A 180 2.68 6.76 18.01
CA LYS A 180 3.34 7.37 19.18
C LYS A 180 4.25 6.33 19.85
N PRO A 181 5.57 6.44 19.69
CA PRO A 181 6.51 5.64 20.47
C PRO A 181 6.35 5.86 21.98
N VAL A 182 6.52 4.80 22.76
CA VAL A 182 6.48 4.83 24.23
C VAL A 182 7.90 4.62 24.74
N PHE A 183 8.54 5.72 25.14
CA PHE A 183 9.93 5.75 25.62
C PHE A 183 10.05 6.28 27.06
N GLU A 184 8.94 6.78 27.61
CA GLU A 184 8.83 7.34 28.94
C GLU A 184 9.10 6.27 30.02
N VAL A 185 8.75 5.01 29.74
CA VAL A 185 8.91 3.88 30.66
C VAL A 185 10.24 3.16 30.44
N LYS A 186 11.26 3.49 31.26
CA LYS A 186 12.63 2.92 31.15
C LYS A 186 12.68 1.39 31.11
N ALA A 187 11.86 0.71 31.91
CA ALA A 187 11.87 -0.75 32.07
C ALA A 187 11.54 -1.53 30.78
N ILE A 188 10.82 -0.91 29.84
CA ILE A 188 10.33 -1.57 28.61
C ILE A 188 10.87 -0.92 27.34
N ARG A 189 11.86 -0.03 27.43
CA ARG A 189 12.45 0.66 26.26
C ARG A 189 13.00 -0.31 25.21
N TRP A 190 13.53 -1.44 25.65
CA TRP A 190 14.08 -2.47 24.77
C TRP A 190 13.04 -3.11 23.84
N LEU A 191 11.75 -2.98 24.15
CA LEU A 191 10.64 -3.47 23.32
C LEU A 191 10.33 -2.56 22.11
N ASN A 192 10.85 -1.33 22.06
CA ASN A 192 10.47 -0.32 21.07
C ASN A 192 8.94 -0.21 20.88
N LEU A 193 8.21 -0.17 22.00
CA LEU A 193 6.76 -0.11 22.02
C LEU A 193 6.25 1.18 21.35
N SER A 194 5.21 1.08 20.54
CA SER A 194 4.49 2.22 19.95
C SER A 194 2.98 2.02 20.05
N LEU A 195 2.26 3.09 20.32
CA LEU A 195 0.80 3.16 20.23
C LEU A 195 0.40 3.56 18.81
N LEU A 196 -0.64 2.92 18.29
CA LEU A 196 -1.19 3.17 16.96
C LEU A 196 -2.61 3.73 17.12
N GLY A 197 -2.95 4.72 16.31
CA GLY A 197 -4.30 5.24 16.17
C GLY A 197 -4.62 5.53 14.71
N GLU A 198 -5.87 5.32 14.29
CA GLU A 198 -6.35 5.60 12.94
C GLU A 198 -7.82 6.01 12.95
N ALA A 199 -8.19 6.92 12.03
CA ALA A 199 -9.55 7.40 11.85
C ALA A 199 -9.79 7.68 10.36
N ASN A 200 -10.71 6.93 9.75
CA ASN A 200 -10.95 6.94 8.30
C ASN A 200 -12.44 7.04 7.97
N GLY A 201 -12.78 7.80 6.95
CA GLY A 201 -14.01 7.66 6.18
C GLY A 201 -13.75 6.76 4.97
N ARG A 202 -14.54 5.70 4.80
CA ARG A 202 -14.46 4.78 3.66
C ARG A 202 -15.74 4.75 2.85
N PHE A 203 -15.60 4.83 1.54
CA PHE A 203 -16.72 4.86 0.61
C PHE A 203 -16.46 3.84 -0.50
N VAL A 204 -17.20 2.73 -0.46
CA VAL A 204 -17.07 1.63 -1.43
C VAL A 204 -18.24 1.69 -2.41
N ASN A 205 -17.98 1.37 -3.67
CA ASN A 205 -18.98 1.20 -4.71
C ASN A 205 -18.69 -0.09 -5.47
N ILE A 206 -19.64 -1.01 -5.52
CA ILE A 206 -19.54 -2.27 -6.25
C ILE A 206 -20.29 -2.15 -7.58
N ARG A 207 -19.68 -2.65 -8.66
CA ARG A 207 -20.25 -2.65 -10.01
C ARG A 207 -20.20 -4.06 -10.59
N GLY A 208 -21.24 -4.42 -11.35
CA GLY A 208 -21.21 -5.62 -12.17
C GLY A 208 -20.15 -5.50 -13.28
N ASN A 209 -19.63 -6.63 -13.75
CA ASN A 209 -18.75 -6.69 -14.92
C ASN A 209 -19.24 -7.78 -15.89
N HIS A 210 -19.93 -7.34 -16.94
CA HIS A 210 -20.57 -8.21 -17.94
C HIS A 210 -19.71 -8.47 -19.19
N GLY A 211 -18.51 -7.88 -19.26
CA GLY A 211 -17.62 -8.00 -20.42
C GLY A 211 -16.63 -9.16 -20.33
N GLN A 212 -16.78 -10.07 -19.37
CA GLN A 212 -15.84 -11.17 -19.11
C GLN A 212 -16.43 -12.52 -19.53
N SER A 213 -15.55 -13.51 -19.71
CA SER A 213 -15.95 -14.90 -19.99
C SER A 213 -16.56 -15.62 -18.79
N VAL A 214 -16.52 -15.01 -17.60
CA VAL A 214 -17.13 -15.51 -16.36
C VAL A 214 -18.31 -14.62 -15.98
N PRO A 215 -19.35 -15.16 -15.31
CA PRO A 215 -20.51 -14.37 -14.92
C PRO A 215 -20.15 -13.20 -13.99
N SER A 216 -20.93 -12.13 -14.07
CA SER A 216 -20.85 -11.04 -13.10
C SER A 216 -21.38 -11.51 -11.73
N ILE A 217 -20.90 -10.91 -10.64
CA ILE A 217 -21.18 -11.36 -9.27
C ILE A 217 -22.69 -11.48 -8.96
N GLU A 218 -23.50 -10.52 -9.40
CA GLU A 218 -24.96 -10.51 -9.18
C GLU A 218 -25.72 -11.57 -9.97
N THR A 219 -25.06 -12.24 -10.93
CA THR A 219 -25.64 -13.38 -11.65
C THR A 219 -25.62 -14.65 -10.81
N LEU A 220 -24.61 -14.82 -9.94
CA LEU A 220 -24.42 -16.02 -9.12
C LEU A 220 -24.71 -15.81 -7.63
N TYR A 221 -24.65 -14.56 -7.16
CA TYR A 221 -24.71 -14.23 -5.74
C TYR A 221 -25.77 -13.17 -5.44
N THR A 222 -26.29 -13.23 -4.22
CA THR A 222 -27.27 -12.29 -3.70
C THR A 222 -26.73 -11.64 -2.44
N ASN A 223 -27.45 -10.67 -1.88
CA ASN A 223 -27.07 -10.08 -0.60
C ASN A 223 -27.01 -11.09 0.57
N ALA A 224 -27.63 -12.28 0.43
CA ALA A 224 -27.54 -13.35 1.43
C ALA A 224 -26.22 -14.14 1.32
N THR A 225 -25.69 -14.33 0.12
CA THR A 225 -24.47 -15.11 -0.14
C THR A 225 -23.22 -14.24 -0.36
N ALA A 226 -23.41 -12.94 -0.62
CA ALA A 226 -22.39 -11.91 -0.66
C ALA A 226 -22.95 -10.64 0.04
N PRO A 227 -22.86 -10.54 1.37
CA PRO A 227 -23.42 -9.43 2.13
C PRO A 227 -22.87 -8.08 1.70
N GLY A 228 -23.73 -7.09 1.50
CA GLY A 228 -23.35 -5.77 0.99
C GLY A 228 -23.25 -5.70 -0.53
N LEU A 229 -23.77 -6.67 -1.28
CA LEU A 229 -23.76 -6.63 -2.75
C LEU A 229 -24.70 -5.55 -3.33
N THR A 230 -25.90 -5.40 -2.77
CA THR A 230 -26.92 -4.47 -3.29
C THR A 230 -26.84 -3.07 -2.71
N SER A 231 -26.13 -2.88 -1.60
CA SER A 231 -25.98 -1.59 -0.92
C SER A 231 -24.61 -1.48 -0.24
N GLN A 232 -23.91 -0.37 -0.51
CA GLN A 232 -22.62 -0.04 0.08
C GLN A 232 -22.74 1.28 0.86
N PRO A 233 -23.01 1.24 2.18
CA PRO A 233 -23.02 2.46 2.98
C PRO A 233 -21.61 3.05 3.07
N GLY A 234 -21.51 4.35 3.39
CA GLY A 234 -20.24 4.93 3.84
C GLY A 234 -19.92 4.44 5.25
N PHE A 235 -18.64 4.30 5.57
CA PHE A 235 -18.16 3.81 6.86
C PHE A 235 -17.28 4.86 7.55
N ALA A 236 -17.48 5.04 8.85
CA ALA A 236 -16.47 5.58 9.74
C ALA A 236 -15.70 4.41 10.34
N GLN A 237 -14.39 4.32 10.08
CA GLN A 237 -13.48 3.36 10.66
C GLN A 237 -12.61 4.06 11.70
N LEU A 238 -12.68 3.62 12.95
CA LEU A 238 -11.77 4.03 14.01
C LEU A 238 -10.91 2.83 14.40
N GLY A 239 -9.63 3.04 14.67
CA GLY A 239 -8.74 1.97 15.06
C GLY A 239 -7.71 2.39 16.07
N GLU A 240 -7.39 1.47 16.97
CA GLU A 240 -6.38 1.63 18.01
C GLU A 240 -5.53 0.36 18.04
N GLY A 241 -4.27 0.49 18.43
CA GLY A 241 -3.40 -0.67 18.51
C GLY A 241 -2.09 -0.41 19.21
N ILE A 242 -1.34 -1.49 19.33
CA ILE A 242 0.02 -1.49 19.86
C ILE A 242 0.94 -2.17 18.86
N ARG A 243 2.20 -1.71 18.86
CA ARG A 243 3.27 -2.28 18.07
C ARG A 243 4.50 -2.47 18.92
N ILE A 244 5.09 -3.66 18.89
CA ILE A 244 6.26 -4.05 19.67
C ILE A 244 7.35 -4.51 18.69
N LYS A 245 8.54 -3.93 18.78
CA LYS A 245 9.66 -4.20 17.87
C LYS A 245 11.02 -4.38 18.54
N PRO A 246 11.19 -5.39 19.41
CA PRO A 246 12.49 -5.70 19.95
C PRO A 246 13.42 -6.19 18.83
N ALA A 247 14.69 -5.82 18.93
CA ALA A 247 15.76 -6.33 18.08
C ALA A 247 16.81 -6.99 18.97
N ILE A 248 17.09 -8.28 18.72
CA ILE A 248 18.01 -9.10 19.51
C ILE A 248 19.02 -9.73 18.55
N GLY A 249 20.22 -9.16 18.46
CA GLY A 249 21.23 -9.59 17.49
C GLY A 249 20.70 -9.46 16.06
N ASN A 250 20.64 -10.57 15.33
CA ASN A 250 20.12 -10.62 13.96
C ASN A 250 18.61 -10.87 13.88
N LEU A 251 17.93 -11.09 15.01
CA LEU A 251 16.50 -11.30 15.07
C LEU A 251 15.77 -9.97 15.25
N GLN A 252 14.92 -9.63 14.30
CA GLN A 252 14.02 -8.48 14.35
C GLN A 252 12.60 -9.00 14.50
N LEU A 253 11.89 -8.49 15.49
CA LEU A 253 10.49 -8.83 15.72
C LEU A 253 9.63 -7.62 15.39
N ASN A 254 8.43 -7.85 14.85
CA ASN A 254 7.45 -6.82 14.60
C ASN A 254 6.06 -7.38 14.90
N TYR A 255 5.58 -7.12 16.12
CA TYR A 255 4.30 -7.60 16.60
C TYR A 255 3.29 -6.46 16.64
N ILE A 256 2.16 -6.65 15.98
CA ILE A 256 1.07 -5.67 15.91
C ILE A 256 -0.19 -6.31 16.48
N GLY A 257 -0.84 -5.61 17.40
CA GLY A 257 -2.20 -5.88 17.84
C GLY A 257 -3.06 -4.67 17.54
N LYS A 258 -4.15 -4.85 16.79
CA LYS A 258 -5.08 -3.78 16.40
C LYS A 258 -6.51 -4.17 16.71
N PHE A 259 -7.28 -3.17 17.13
CA PHE A 259 -8.73 -3.21 17.24
C PHE A 259 -9.32 -2.10 16.38
N GLN A 260 -10.24 -2.45 15.50
CA GLN A 260 -10.87 -1.54 14.55
C GLN A 260 -12.38 -1.63 14.67
N GLN A 261 -13.06 -0.49 14.61
CA GLN A 261 -14.50 -0.37 14.59
C GLN A 261 -14.94 0.21 13.24
N PHE A 262 -15.77 -0.53 12.52
CA PHE A 262 -16.39 -0.11 11.27
C PHE A 262 -17.85 0.22 11.54
N PHE A 263 -18.18 1.51 11.50
CA PHE A 263 -19.52 2.02 11.74
C PHE A 263 -20.14 2.52 10.44
N ALA A 264 -21.25 1.91 10.02
CA ALA A 264 -22.03 2.30 8.85
C ALA A 264 -23.27 3.13 9.27
N PRO A 265 -23.18 4.48 9.32
CA PRO A 265 -24.27 5.33 9.84
C PRO A 265 -25.58 5.19 9.06
N SER A 266 -25.54 4.96 7.75
CA SER A 266 -26.75 4.82 6.93
C SER A 266 -27.34 3.42 6.93
N ASN A 267 -26.60 2.41 7.38
CA ASN A 267 -27.10 1.04 7.53
C ASN A 267 -26.28 0.27 8.59
N SER A 268 -26.79 0.27 9.83
CA SER A 268 -26.11 -0.37 10.96
C SER A 268 -25.97 -1.89 10.83
N GLN A 269 -26.70 -2.55 9.93
CA GLN A 269 -26.54 -3.99 9.65
C GLN A 269 -25.18 -4.31 9.04
N ASN A 270 -24.46 -3.33 8.50
CA ASN A 270 -23.12 -3.53 7.97
C ASN A 270 -22.01 -3.15 8.97
N SER A 271 -22.35 -2.71 10.19
CA SER A 271 -21.36 -2.35 11.20
C SER A 271 -20.73 -3.59 11.85
N PHE A 272 -19.42 -3.56 12.04
CA PHE A 272 -18.67 -4.66 12.66
C PHE A 272 -17.42 -4.14 13.38
N LEU A 273 -16.84 -4.98 14.23
CA LEU A 273 -15.54 -4.75 14.85
C LEU A 273 -14.54 -5.76 14.28
N ARG A 274 -13.25 -5.43 14.29
CA ARG A 274 -12.19 -6.33 13.85
C ARG A 274 -11.02 -6.29 14.82
N TRP A 275 -10.57 -7.47 15.20
CA TRP A 275 -9.31 -7.69 15.90
C TRP A 275 -8.30 -8.27 14.93
N THR A 276 -7.11 -7.69 14.88
CA THR A 276 -6.00 -8.19 14.05
C THR A 276 -4.75 -8.32 14.90
N VAL A 277 -4.13 -9.50 14.83
CA VAL A 277 -2.83 -9.81 15.42
C VAL A 277 -1.90 -10.23 14.30
N ASP A 278 -0.80 -9.52 14.12
CA ASP A 278 0.20 -9.78 13.09
C ASP A 278 1.58 -9.89 13.75
N LEU A 279 2.14 -11.09 13.76
CA LEU A 279 3.40 -11.41 14.42
C LEU A 279 4.44 -11.76 13.36
N ASP A 280 5.34 -10.83 13.08
CA ASP A 280 6.44 -11.02 12.13
C ASP A 280 7.77 -11.24 12.86
N HIS A 281 8.48 -12.29 12.45
CA HIS A 281 9.82 -12.61 12.89
C HIS A 281 10.74 -12.61 11.67
N THR A 282 11.74 -11.74 11.66
CA THR A 282 12.72 -11.68 10.59
C THR A 282 14.11 -11.94 11.16
N TYR A 283 14.72 -13.05 10.77
CA TYR A 283 16.10 -13.39 11.09
C TYR A 283 17.01 -13.02 9.92
N SER A 284 17.91 -12.06 10.12
CA SER A 284 18.91 -11.67 9.11
C SER A 284 20.07 -12.65 9.11
N LEU A 285 20.38 -13.26 7.96
CA LEU A 285 21.47 -14.22 7.81
C LEU A 285 22.85 -13.56 7.96
N TYR A 286 22.94 -12.26 7.65
CA TYR A 286 24.19 -11.50 7.69
C TYR A 286 24.08 -10.31 8.64
N SER A 287 25.06 -10.15 9.54
CA SER A 287 25.08 -9.15 10.63
C SER A 287 25.25 -7.69 10.18
N ARG A 288 25.54 -7.46 8.89
CA ARG A 288 25.78 -6.12 8.33
C ARG A 288 24.59 -5.53 7.57
N SER A 289 23.48 -6.25 7.46
CA SER A 289 22.26 -5.71 6.89
C SER A 289 21.52 -4.88 7.95
N GLN A 290 22.06 -3.71 8.29
CA GLN A 290 21.13 -2.62 8.59
C GLN A 290 20.45 -2.31 7.26
N SER A 291 19.29 -2.91 7.03
CA SER A 291 18.29 -2.23 6.22
C SER A 291 18.11 -0.86 6.87
N ARG A 292 18.80 0.15 6.32
CA ARG A 292 18.61 1.56 6.64
C ARG A 292 17.29 2.07 6.06
N GLY A 293 16.33 1.19 5.78
CA GLY A 293 14.94 1.58 5.63
C GLY A 293 14.35 1.80 7.01
N SER A 294 14.48 3.01 7.53
CA SER A 294 13.45 3.44 8.49
C SER A 294 12.12 3.28 7.78
N GLU A 295 11.14 2.61 8.37
CA GLU A 295 9.76 2.54 7.84
C GLU A 295 9.13 3.93 7.62
N THR A 296 9.79 4.97 8.12
CA THR A 296 9.44 6.37 7.90
C THR A 296 9.94 6.93 6.57
N LEU A 297 10.91 6.29 5.91
CA LEU A 297 11.55 6.72 4.68
C LEU A 297 11.05 5.83 3.54
N GLY A 298 10.11 6.34 2.75
CA GLY A 298 9.80 5.75 1.44
C GLY A 298 10.97 5.98 0.49
N PRO A 299 10.99 5.33 -0.69
CA PRO A 299 12.03 5.58 -1.70
C PRO A 299 12.12 7.06 -2.13
N ASP A 300 11.05 7.85 -1.95
CA ASP A 300 11.01 9.30 -2.18
C ASP A 300 11.52 10.14 -0.99
N SER A 301 11.95 9.50 0.09
CA SER A 301 12.51 10.19 1.25
C SER A 301 14.01 10.47 1.10
N CYS A 302 14.54 10.33 -0.10
CA CYS A 302 15.94 10.55 -0.44
C CYS A 302 16.35 12.03 -0.55
N ALA A 303 15.43 12.98 -0.39
CA ALA A 303 15.74 14.42 -0.38
C ALA A 303 16.04 14.92 1.05
N GLN A 304 17.24 14.62 1.57
CA GLN A 304 17.84 15.43 2.63
C GLN A 304 18.83 16.42 1.99
N GLY A 305 18.44 17.69 1.89
CA GLY A 305 19.32 18.75 1.38
C GLY A 305 19.61 18.64 -0.13
N ASP A 306 20.41 19.56 -0.66
CA ASP A 306 20.82 19.68 -2.08
C ASP A 306 21.60 18.45 -2.64
N ASP A 307 21.60 17.31 -1.94
CA ASP A 307 22.37 16.13 -2.33
C ASP A 307 21.53 15.18 -3.19
N LYS A 308 22.12 14.72 -4.30
CA LYS A 308 21.58 13.67 -5.17
C LYS A 308 21.16 12.46 -4.33
N CYS A 309 20.04 11.84 -4.70
CA CYS A 309 19.67 10.53 -4.16
C CYS A 309 20.89 9.60 -4.20
N PRO A 310 21.23 8.89 -3.11
CA PRO A 310 22.38 8.01 -3.11
C PRO A 310 22.22 7.03 -4.28
N GLU A 311 23.26 6.94 -5.13
CA GLU A 311 23.30 5.94 -6.21
C GLU A 311 22.89 4.59 -5.63
N ILE A 312 21.99 3.87 -6.32
CA ILE A 312 21.57 2.52 -5.89
C ILE A 312 22.84 1.76 -5.58
N PRO A 313 23.14 1.47 -4.31
CA PRO A 313 24.42 0.91 -4.00
C PRO A 313 24.45 -0.45 -4.69
N HIS A 314 25.39 -0.62 -5.62
CA HIS A 314 25.74 -1.92 -6.17
C HIS A 314 26.41 -2.71 -5.04
N THR A 315 25.63 -3.09 -4.02
CA THR A 315 26.16 -3.76 -2.86
C THR A 315 26.58 -5.15 -3.31
N ARG A 316 27.90 -5.39 -3.34
CA ARG A 316 28.48 -6.73 -3.33
C ARG A 316 28.24 -7.47 -2.01
N ASN A 317 27.52 -6.86 -1.06
CA ASN A 317 27.22 -7.47 0.22
C ASN A 317 26.09 -8.48 0.04
N LEU A 318 26.35 -9.72 0.46
CA LEU A 318 25.33 -10.75 0.59
C LEU A 318 24.30 -10.28 1.63
N ASP A 319 23.05 -10.20 1.21
CA ASP A 319 21.90 -9.95 2.08
C ASP A 319 20.97 -11.16 2.02
N GLY A 320 20.33 -11.47 3.14
CA GLY A 320 19.46 -12.62 3.21
C GLY A 320 18.72 -12.68 4.54
N SER A 321 17.50 -13.19 4.48
CA SER A 321 16.60 -13.25 5.62
C SER A 321 15.74 -14.50 5.60
N VAL A 322 15.39 -14.96 6.80
CA VAL A 322 14.33 -15.93 7.04
C VAL A 322 13.22 -15.21 7.77
N GLY A 323 12.02 -15.22 7.21
CA GLY A 323 10.81 -14.63 7.77
C GLY A 323 9.84 -15.70 8.24
N VAL A 324 9.24 -15.51 9.40
CA VAL A 324 8.08 -16.28 9.88
C VAL A 324 7.00 -15.30 10.33
N ARG A 325 5.82 -15.38 9.73
CA ARG A 325 4.69 -14.50 10.01
C ARG A 325 3.47 -15.28 10.42
N LEU A 326 2.83 -14.90 11.51
CA LEU A 326 1.50 -15.35 11.90
C LEU A 326 0.53 -14.16 11.83
N LEU A 327 -0.46 -14.24 10.95
CA LEU A 327 -1.54 -13.28 10.82
C LEU A 327 -2.86 -13.92 11.25
N LEU A 328 -3.51 -13.29 12.23
CA LEU A 328 -4.83 -13.64 12.73
C LEU A 328 -5.72 -12.41 12.63
N SER A 329 -6.84 -12.51 11.92
CA SER A 329 -7.85 -11.46 11.87
C SER A 329 -9.22 -12.05 12.15
N GLN A 330 -9.97 -11.44 13.06
CA GLN A 330 -11.30 -11.88 13.44
C GLN A 330 -12.26 -10.70 13.45
N SER A 331 -13.43 -10.88 12.84
CA SER A 331 -14.47 -9.87 12.84
C SER A 331 -15.61 -10.25 13.79
N LEU A 332 -16.14 -9.27 14.51
CA LEU A 332 -17.25 -9.39 15.44
C LEU A 332 -18.44 -8.61 14.89
N THR A 333 -19.59 -9.25 14.86
CA THR A 333 -20.86 -8.64 14.46
C THR A 333 -21.86 -8.79 15.60
N SER A 334 -22.92 -7.97 15.59
CA SER A 334 -24.09 -8.23 16.44
C SER A 334 -24.92 -9.35 15.81
N GLY A 335 -25.95 -9.83 16.51
CA GLY A 335 -26.90 -10.81 15.94
C GLY A 335 -27.67 -10.31 14.71
N THR A 336 -27.61 -9.01 14.41
CA THR A 336 -28.31 -8.36 13.28
C THR A 336 -27.37 -7.72 12.28
N SER A 337 -26.05 -7.78 12.52
CA SER A 337 -25.05 -7.21 11.60
C SER A 337 -24.20 -8.28 10.94
N VAL A 338 -23.59 -7.91 9.82
CA VAL A 338 -22.78 -8.78 8.98
C VAL A 338 -21.61 -7.99 8.41
N VAL A 339 -20.46 -8.66 8.21
CA VAL A 339 -19.33 -8.04 7.53
C VAL A 339 -19.58 -8.05 6.03
N PRO A 340 -19.64 -6.89 5.35
CA PRO A 340 -19.81 -6.85 3.91
C PRO A 340 -18.68 -7.58 3.20
N PHE A 341 -18.98 -8.30 2.11
CA PHE A 341 -18.02 -9.16 1.43
C PHE A 341 -16.78 -8.40 0.97
N TYR A 342 -16.91 -7.13 0.57
CA TYR A 342 -15.79 -6.29 0.12
C TYR A 342 -14.83 -5.87 1.24
N PHE A 343 -15.22 -5.96 2.51
CA PHE A 343 -14.31 -5.80 3.65
C PHE A 343 -13.88 -7.14 4.25
N GLN A 344 -14.39 -8.27 3.77
CA GLN A 344 -13.92 -9.56 4.26
C GLN A 344 -12.50 -9.85 3.77
N GLN A 345 -11.72 -10.44 4.66
CA GLN A 345 -10.34 -10.83 4.41
C GLN A 345 -10.27 -11.89 3.31
N THR A 346 -9.17 -11.91 2.55
CA THR A 346 -8.95 -12.87 1.47
C THR A 346 -7.66 -13.65 1.62
N LEU A 347 -7.69 -14.92 1.24
CA LEU A 347 -6.52 -15.78 1.05
C LEU A 347 -6.54 -16.42 -0.34
N GLY A 348 -5.37 -16.80 -0.84
CA GLY A 348 -5.21 -17.42 -2.16
C GLY A 348 -4.81 -16.38 -3.20
N GLY A 349 -3.64 -16.62 -3.80
CA GLY A 349 -3.00 -15.66 -4.70
C GLY A 349 -2.68 -14.34 -4.00
N GLN A 350 -2.82 -13.25 -4.74
CA GLN A 350 -2.65 -11.90 -4.21
C GLN A 350 -3.99 -11.34 -3.68
N ASP A 351 -3.94 -10.62 -2.56
CA ASP A 351 -5.09 -9.89 -2.03
C ASP A 351 -5.26 -8.50 -2.69
N ILE A 352 -6.17 -7.68 -2.16
CA ILE A 352 -6.47 -6.35 -2.74
C ILE A 352 -5.33 -5.36 -2.53
N ASN A 353 -4.48 -5.60 -1.53
CA ASN A 353 -3.26 -4.83 -1.28
C ASN A 353 -2.04 -5.43 -2.02
N SER A 354 -2.27 -6.41 -2.89
CA SER A 354 -1.25 -7.17 -3.62
C SER A 354 -0.30 -7.98 -2.71
N ALA A 355 -0.70 -8.28 -1.48
CA ALA A 355 0.03 -9.18 -0.61
C ALA A 355 -0.22 -10.62 -1.04
N LEU A 356 0.86 -11.36 -1.31
CA LEU A 356 0.80 -12.75 -1.73
C LEU A 356 0.58 -13.68 -0.52
N SER A 357 -0.43 -14.54 -0.62
CA SER A 357 -0.66 -15.64 0.31
C SER A 357 -1.25 -16.85 -0.42
N LEU A 358 -0.81 -18.06 -0.09
CA LEU A 358 -1.30 -19.28 -0.75
C LEU A 358 -1.20 -19.16 -2.29
N GLY A 359 0.00 -18.85 -2.79
CA GLY A 359 0.21 -18.45 -4.19
C GLY A 359 -0.21 -19.47 -5.26
N SER A 360 -0.40 -20.75 -4.92
CA SER A 360 -0.86 -21.79 -5.83
C SER A 360 -2.37 -21.76 -6.11
N TYR A 361 -3.10 -20.82 -5.53
CA TYR A 361 -4.53 -20.60 -5.74
C TYR A 361 -4.75 -19.30 -6.52
N GLN A 362 -5.93 -19.16 -7.14
CA GLN A 362 -6.31 -17.93 -7.85
C GLN A 362 -6.31 -16.71 -6.92
N ASP A 363 -6.08 -15.50 -7.43
CA ASP A 363 -6.22 -14.29 -6.61
C ASP A 363 -7.64 -14.17 -6.03
N TYR A 364 -7.73 -13.72 -4.78
CA TYR A 364 -8.96 -13.58 -4.00
C TYR A 364 -9.72 -14.89 -3.73
N ARG A 365 -9.03 -16.04 -3.74
CA ARG A 365 -9.69 -17.36 -3.84
C ARG A 365 -10.68 -17.67 -2.72
N PHE A 366 -10.27 -17.43 -1.49
CA PHE A 366 -11.01 -17.73 -0.28
C PHE A 366 -11.28 -16.43 0.43
N ARG A 367 -12.54 -16.22 0.85
CA ARG A 367 -12.97 -14.97 1.46
C ARG A 367 -13.86 -15.24 2.66
N ALA A 368 -13.56 -14.64 3.81
CA ALA A 368 -14.44 -14.70 4.96
C ALA A 368 -14.13 -13.58 5.97
N PRO A 369 -15.01 -13.35 6.97
CA PRO A 369 -14.78 -12.37 8.04
C PRO A 369 -13.58 -12.66 8.95
N ASN A 370 -13.14 -13.92 9.02
CA ASN A 370 -12.04 -14.37 9.88
C ASN A 370 -10.96 -15.07 9.05
N LEU A 371 -9.70 -14.86 9.41
CA LEU A 371 -8.52 -15.34 8.69
C LEU A 371 -7.43 -15.78 9.67
N LEU A 372 -6.81 -16.91 9.36
CA LEU A 372 -5.58 -17.41 9.98
C LEU A 372 -4.59 -17.71 8.86
N LEU A 373 -3.38 -17.18 8.96
CA LEU A 373 -2.31 -17.37 7.98
C LEU A 373 -0.97 -17.50 8.71
N LEU A 374 -0.24 -18.56 8.38
CA LEU A 374 1.15 -18.78 8.72
C LEU A 374 1.97 -18.71 7.42
N GLN A 375 2.97 -17.85 7.39
CA GLN A 375 3.88 -17.72 6.25
C GLN A 375 5.31 -17.92 6.71
N GLU A 376 6.04 -18.71 5.93
CA GLU A 376 7.48 -18.88 6.05
C GLU A 376 8.10 -18.38 4.76
N ALA A 377 9.07 -17.48 4.87
CA ALA A 377 9.74 -16.90 3.71
C ALA A 377 11.25 -17.02 3.88
N PHE A 378 11.93 -17.32 2.79
CA PHE A 378 13.38 -17.24 2.68
C PHE A 378 13.70 -16.31 1.53
N GLU A 379 14.55 -15.31 1.77
CA GLU A 379 15.02 -14.42 0.73
C GLU A 379 16.54 -14.30 0.79
N HIS A 380 17.19 -14.32 -0.37
CA HIS A 380 18.66 -14.26 -0.45
C HIS A 380 19.11 -13.54 -1.72
N SER A 381 20.08 -12.63 -1.59
CA SER A 381 20.71 -11.96 -2.73
C SER A 381 21.68 -12.91 -3.44
N ILE A 382 21.51 -13.10 -4.75
CA ILE A 382 22.49 -13.87 -5.54
C ILE A 382 23.66 -12.97 -5.93
N TRP A 383 23.35 -11.87 -6.65
CA TRP A 383 24.35 -10.95 -7.18
C TRP A 383 23.70 -9.63 -7.62
N GLY A 384 24.30 -8.51 -7.22
CA GLY A 384 23.83 -7.19 -7.59
C GLY A 384 22.36 -6.98 -7.15
N PRO A 385 21.47 -6.51 -8.04
CA PRO A 385 20.06 -6.34 -7.69
C PRO A 385 19.28 -7.65 -7.67
N PHE A 386 19.84 -8.78 -8.10
CA PHE A 386 19.08 -10.03 -8.24
C PHE A 386 19.09 -10.87 -6.96
N GLY A 387 17.92 -11.31 -6.53
CA GLY A 387 17.71 -12.22 -5.41
C GLY A 387 16.81 -13.41 -5.76
N LEU A 388 16.81 -14.38 -4.87
CA LEU A 388 15.88 -15.50 -4.86
C LEU A 388 14.93 -15.34 -3.67
N LYS A 389 13.69 -15.76 -3.87
CA LYS A 389 12.70 -15.84 -2.81
C LYS A 389 12.00 -17.18 -2.86
N PHE A 390 11.84 -17.80 -1.69
CA PHE A 390 11.03 -18.98 -1.48
C PHE A 390 10.02 -18.69 -0.37
N MET A 391 8.81 -19.22 -0.51
CA MET A 391 7.71 -19.06 0.43
C MET A 391 6.98 -20.38 0.61
N ALA A 392 6.60 -20.67 1.85
CA ALA A 392 5.66 -21.71 2.21
C ALA A 392 4.54 -21.06 3.04
N ASP A 393 3.30 -21.19 2.57
CA ASP A 393 2.14 -20.59 3.21
C ASP A 393 1.19 -21.68 3.66
N GLN A 394 0.58 -21.49 4.83
CA GLN A 394 -0.54 -22.28 5.31
C GLN A 394 -1.61 -21.35 5.88
N GLY A 395 -2.87 -21.54 5.51
CA GLY A 395 -3.92 -20.65 5.98
C GLY A 395 -5.33 -21.15 5.74
N ARG A 396 -6.26 -20.48 6.40
CA ARG A 396 -7.69 -20.75 6.31
C ARG A 396 -8.46 -19.46 6.59
N VAL A 397 -9.59 -19.32 5.90
CA VAL A 397 -10.62 -18.33 6.25
C VAL A 397 -11.82 -19.03 6.88
N SER A 398 -12.58 -18.34 7.72
CA SER A 398 -13.79 -18.90 8.34
C SER A 398 -14.92 -17.88 8.47
N LEU A 399 -16.15 -18.36 8.29
CA LEU A 399 -17.37 -17.57 8.48
C LEU A 399 -17.65 -17.28 9.96
N THR A 400 -17.31 -18.23 10.84
CA THR A 400 -17.46 -18.11 12.30
C THR A 400 -16.11 -18.13 12.98
N ARG A 401 -16.00 -17.49 14.14
CA ARG A 401 -14.73 -17.42 14.89
C ARG A 401 -14.31 -18.79 15.43
N ASP A 402 -15.27 -19.64 15.78
CA ASP A 402 -15.02 -20.95 16.41
C ASP A 402 -14.49 -22.02 15.42
N ASP A 403 -14.71 -21.85 14.11
CA ASP A 403 -14.14 -22.71 13.06
C ASP A 403 -12.76 -22.24 12.57
N LEU A 404 -12.23 -21.18 13.19
CA LEU A 404 -10.86 -20.74 12.95
C LEU A 404 -9.89 -21.57 13.81
N GLY A 405 -9.10 -22.42 13.17
CA GLY A 405 -8.11 -23.26 13.84
C GLY A 405 -7.09 -23.86 12.87
N PHE A 406 -6.17 -24.67 13.39
CA PHE A 406 -5.06 -25.25 12.63
C PHE A 406 -5.42 -26.54 11.88
N SER A 407 -6.71 -26.90 11.82
CA SER A 407 -7.18 -28.05 11.04
C SER A 407 -7.55 -27.63 9.62
N HIS A 408 -7.35 -28.52 8.64
CA HIS A 408 -7.76 -28.32 7.24
C HIS A 408 -7.24 -27.00 6.63
N LEU A 409 -6.02 -26.61 6.99
CA LEU A 409 -5.33 -25.48 6.39
C LEU A 409 -5.09 -25.77 4.90
N LYS A 410 -5.34 -24.78 4.06
CA LYS A 410 -4.81 -24.76 2.70
C LYS A 410 -3.32 -24.48 2.80
N HIS A 411 -2.53 -25.12 1.95
CA HIS A 411 -1.09 -24.89 1.89
C HIS A 411 -0.67 -24.58 0.45
N SER A 412 0.47 -23.90 0.32
CA SER A 412 1.08 -23.54 -0.96
C SER A 412 2.56 -23.34 -0.78
N PHE A 413 3.31 -23.57 -1.86
CA PHE A 413 4.70 -23.17 -1.99
C PHE A 413 4.84 -22.19 -3.14
N ALA A 414 5.80 -21.27 -3.05
CA ALA A 414 6.16 -20.39 -4.15
C ALA A 414 7.67 -20.15 -4.16
N GLY A 415 8.27 -20.13 -5.34
CA GLY A 415 9.69 -19.88 -5.52
C GLY A 415 9.92 -18.98 -6.73
N GLY A 416 10.87 -18.06 -6.65
CA GLY A 416 11.03 -17.05 -7.68
C GLY A 416 12.27 -16.19 -7.58
N LEU A 417 12.36 -15.27 -8.53
CA LEU A 417 13.40 -14.26 -8.62
C LEU A 417 12.86 -12.92 -8.13
N THR A 418 13.68 -12.19 -7.39
CA THR A 418 13.42 -10.81 -7.00
C THR A 418 14.46 -9.89 -7.63
N LEU A 419 14.03 -8.71 -8.04
CA LEU A 419 14.90 -7.61 -8.43
C LEU A 419 14.80 -6.53 -7.36
N ARG A 420 15.95 -6.15 -6.81
CA ARG A 420 16.10 -5.28 -5.66
C ARG A 420 16.67 -3.93 -6.08
N ALA A 421 16.17 -2.87 -5.47
CA ALA A 421 16.78 -1.54 -5.52
C ALA A 421 16.92 -1.00 -4.10
N GLY A 422 18.10 -0.47 -3.75
CA GLY A 422 18.38 0.03 -2.40
C GLY A 422 18.32 -1.03 -1.29
N GLY A 423 18.39 -2.34 -1.64
CA GLY A 423 18.21 -3.45 -0.71
C GLY A 423 16.78 -3.99 -0.59
N PHE A 424 15.80 -3.39 -1.27
CA PHE A 424 14.38 -3.79 -1.19
C PHE A 424 13.94 -4.54 -2.45
N PRO A 425 13.21 -5.67 -2.35
CA PRO A 425 12.62 -6.32 -3.52
C PRO A 425 11.55 -5.42 -4.13
N MET A 426 11.83 -4.96 -5.35
CA MET A 426 11.02 -4.00 -6.11
C MET A 426 10.14 -4.71 -7.13
N VAL A 427 10.67 -5.74 -7.78
CA VAL A 427 9.94 -6.61 -8.71
C VAL A 427 10.13 -8.05 -8.26
N SER A 428 9.08 -8.86 -8.34
CA SER A 428 9.15 -10.29 -8.08
C SER A 428 8.43 -11.06 -9.18
N MET A 429 9.05 -12.16 -9.59
CA MET A 429 8.48 -13.17 -10.47
C MET A 429 8.53 -14.49 -9.72
N MET A 430 7.36 -15.01 -9.34
CA MET A 430 7.22 -16.21 -8.52
C MET A 430 6.45 -17.28 -9.29
N PHE A 431 6.89 -18.53 -9.19
CA PHE A 431 6.15 -19.71 -9.59
C PHE A 431 5.60 -20.38 -8.34
N ALA A 432 4.31 -20.67 -8.29
CA ALA A 432 3.64 -21.23 -7.12
C ALA A 432 2.97 -22.57 -7.42
N TRP A 433 3.02 -23.50 -6.47
CA TRP A 433 2.53 -24.87 -6.59
C TRP A 433 2.13 -25.46 -5.22
N GLY A 434 1.59 -26.69 -5.23
CA GLY A 434 1.29 -27.47 -4.02
C GLY A 434 -0.18 -27.47 -3.60
N GLY A 435 -0.95 -26.44 -3.96
CA GLY A 435 -2.40 -26.43 -3.77
C GLY A 435 -3.17 -27.30 -4.78
N SER A 436 -4.49 -27.41 -4.56
CA SER A 436 -5.38 -28.22 -5.41
C SER A 436 -5.74 -27.59 -6.76
N GLU A 437 -5.21 -26.42 -7.08
CA GLU A 437 -5.56 -25.62 -8.28
C GLU A 437 -4.43 -25.57 -9.31
N GLY A 438 -3.44 -26.45 -9.18
CA GLY A 438 -2.30 -26.54 -10.08
C GLY A 438 -1.22 -25.50 -9.77
N HIS A 439 -0.65 -24.92 -10.82
CA HIS A 439 0.46 -23.98 -10.72
C HIS A 439 0.07 -22.60 -11.22
N HIS A 440 0.66 -21.56 -10.62
CA HIS A 440 0.40 -20.17 -10.97
C HIS A 440 1.71 -19.40 -11.09
N ASN A 441 1.78 -18.50 -12.08
CA ASN A 441 2.87 -17.54 -12.22
C ASN A 441 2.39 -16.19 -11.69
N ILE A 442 3.17 -15.60 -10.80
CA ILE A 442 2.85 -14.34 -10.14
C ILE A 442 3.92 -13.33 -10.51
N PHE A 443 3.47 -12.18 -11.00
CA PHE A 443 4.31 -11.04 -11.27
C PHE A 443 3.81 -9.89 -10.42
N ASN A 444 4.70 -9.31 -9.62
CA ASN A 444 4.39 -8.18 -8.78
C ASN A 444 5.51 -7.15 -8.87
N MET A 445 5.10 -5.90 -9.01
CA MET A 445 5.93 -4.71 -8.94
C MET A 445 5.40 -3.82 -7.83
N ASN A 446 6.23 -3.62 -6.80
CA ASN A 446 5.85 -2.88 -5.61
C ASN A 446 5.43 -1.46 -5.99
N THR A 447 4.25 -1.02 -5.56
CA THR A 447 3.71 0.31 -5.94
C THR A 447 4.37 1.47 -5.22
N SER A 448 5.21 1.20 -4.21
CA SER A 448 6.08 2.20 -3.59
C SER A 448 7.30 2.52 -4.43
N LEU A 449 7.59 1.77 -5.51
CA LEU A 449 8.76 1.98 -6.38
C LEU A 449 8.91 3.43 -6.87
N LEU A 450 7.84 4.22 -6.92
CA LEU A 450 7.78 5.51 -7.60
C LEU A 450 6.75 6.47 -6.95
N GLY A 451 7.10 7.19 -5.89
CA GLY A 451 6.27 8.28 -5.37
C GLY A 451 5.20 7.86 -4.38
N GLY A 452 5.55 7.12 -3.33
CA GLY A 452 4.58 6.63 -2.35
C GLY A 452 5.04 6.79 -0.91
N SER A 453 4.36 7.68 -0.20
CA SER A 453 4.25 7.61 1.26
C SER A 453 3.42 6.38 1.71
N ALA A 454 3.33 6.12 3.03
CA ALA A 454 2.57 4.99 3.54
C ALA A 454 1.07 5.12 3.17
N ARG A 455 0.56 4.16 2.39
CA ARG A 455 -0.81 4.16 1.87
C ARG A 455 -1.78 3.46 2.82
N PRO A 456 -3.06 3.87 2.88
CA PRO A 456 -4.07 3.11 3.61
C PRO A 456 -4.33 1.74 2.98
N LEU A 457 -4.52 0.72 3.82
CA LEU A 457 -4.97 -0.61 3.38
C LEU A 457 -6.42 -0.54 2.89
N LEU A 458 -6.75 -1.28 1.84
CA LEU A 458 -8.08 -1.28 1.21
C LEU A 458 -9.09 -2.22 1.90
N ASP A 459 -8.64 -3.14 2.76
CA ASP A 459 -9.46 -4.20 3.37
C ASP A 459 -9.75 -4.06 4.87
#